data_AF-A0A563UDK6-F1
#
_entry.id   AF-A0A563UDK6-F1
#
_cell.length_a   1.000
_cell.length_b   1.000
_cell.length_c   1.000
_cell.angle_alpha   90.00
_cell.angle_beta   90.00
_cell.angle_gamma   90.00
#
_symmetry.space_group_name_H-M   'P 1'
#
loop_
_entity.id
_entity.type
_entity.pdbx_description
1 polymer ?
#
loop_
_entity_poly.entity_id
_entity_poly.type
_entity_poly.pdbx_seq_one_letter_code
_entity_poly.pdbx_strand_id
1 'polypeptide(L)'
;MKKTLCFALVALILSSCNYTTYNMNRGELKIAKKDTYNVYYSTITPNGVKAKVSYVDKDGKDHEEKFDGGRWEKLVQLPSKTAVIFKVDTKLPKTTPNSQLITNIKVDNAVVSEQIQTGKDVKYRFAFKLP
;
A
#
# COMPACT_ATOMS: atom_id res chain seq x y z
N MET A 1 -49.85 13.17 12.86
CA MET A 1 -48.84 12.52 12.00
C MET A 1 -47.82 13.55 11.51
N LYS A 2 -46.81 13.91 12.32
CA LYS A 2 -45.78 14.91 11.93
C LYS A 2 -44.36 14.60 12.44
N LYS A 3 -44.15 13.46 13.11
CA LYS A 3 -42.86 13.13 13.76
C LYS A 3 -42.05 12.03 13.06
N THR A 4 -42.57 11.44 11.98
CA THR A 4 -41.91 10.32 11.28
C THR A 4 -41.12 10.74 10.03
N LEU A 5 -41.23 12.00 9.58
CA LEU A 5 -40.53 12.45 8.37
C LEU A 5 -39.06 12.87 8.60
N CYS A 6 -38.67 13.24 9.82
CA CYS A 6 -37.31 13.70 10.11
C CYS A 6 -36.26 12.57 10.19
N PHE A 7 -36.68 11.33 10.47
CA PHE A 7 -35.74 10.21 10.59
C PHE A 7 -35.24 9.66 9.25
N ALA A 8 -35.94 9.91 8.14
CA ALA A 8 -35.52 9.49 6.81
C ALA A 8 -34.41 10.39 6.21
N LEU A 9 -34.34 11.67 6.61
CA LEU A 9 -33.33 12.60 6.10
C LEU A 9 -31.94 12.38 6.72
N VAL A 10 -31.86 11.91 7.97
CA VAL A 10 -30.58 11.67 8.67
C VAL A 10 -29.90 10.37 8.20
N ALA A 11 -30.67 9.41 7.68
CA ALA A 11 -30.14 8.14 7.17
C ALA A 11 -29.36 8.28 5.84
N LEU A 12 -29.57 9.37 5.08
CA LEU A 12 -28.95 9.57 3.76
C LEU A 12 -27.54 10.18 3.79
N ILE A 13 -27.04 10.61 4.96
CA ILE A 13 -25.71 11.25 5.07
C ILE A 13 -24.62 10.22 5.44
N LEU A 14 -24.99 8.98 5.74
CA LEU A 14 -24.06 7.91 6.11
C LEU A 14 -23.59 7.06 4.91
N SER A 15 -23.84 7.47 3.66
CA SER A 15 -23.33 6.78 2.47
C SER A 15 -21.83 6.99 2.27
N SER A 16 -21.06 6.37 3.17
CA SER A 16 -19.77 5.73 3.00
C SER A 16 -18.76 6.42 2.08
N CYS A 17 -17.91 7.26 2.67
CA CYS A 17 -16.56 7.43 2.14
C CYS A 17 -15.84 6.08 2.28
N ASN A 18 -15.79 5.28 1.21
CA ASN A 18 -15.18 3.94 1.23
C ASN A 18 -13.64 4.07 1.24
N TYR A 19 -13.10 4.19 2.45
CA TYR A 19 -11.70 4.33 2.77
C TYR A 19 -11.14 2.97 3.24
N THR A 20 -10.13 2.46 2.56
CA THR A 20 -9.48 1.17 2.87
C THR A 20 -8.03 1.43 3.25
N THR A 21 -7.63 1.01 4.45
CA THR A 21 -6.24 1.13 4.90
C THR A 21 -5.71 -0.22 5.34
N TYR A 22 -4.54 -0.58 4.83
CA TYR A 22 -3.70 -1.63 5.38
C TYR A 22 -2.49 -0.97 6.00
N ASN A 23 -2.26 -1.21 7.29
CA ASN A 23 -1.12 -0.69 8.03
C ASN A 23 -0.53 -1.80 8.88
N MET A 24 0.72 -2.16 8.62
CA MET A 24 1.40 -3.25 9.30
C MET A 24 2.86 -2.89 9.51
N ASN A 25 3.38 -3.21 10.70
CA ASN A 25 4.81 -3.19 10.99
C ASN A 25 5.20 -4.57 11.50
N ARG A 26 6.06 -5.28 10.75
CA ARG A 26 6.53 -6.63 11.13
C ARG A 26 7.71 -6.62 12.09
N GLY A 27 8.29 -5.46 12.40
CA GLY A 27 9.53 -5.39 13.16
C GLY A 27 10.69 -6.01 12.38
N GLU A 28 11.66 -6.56 13.11
CA GLU A 28 12.83 -7.23 12.51
C GLU A 28 12.43 -8.54 11.83
N LEU A 29 12.82 -8.71 10.57
CA LEU A 29 12.53 -9.94 9.83
C LEU A 29 13.34 -11.11 10.39
N LYS A 30 12.67 -12.25 10.56
CA LYS A 30 13.30 -13.50 10.99
C LYS A 30 13.88 -14.26 9.78
N ILE A 31 14.92 -13.70 9.17
CA ILE A 31 15.67 -14.28 8.04
C ILE A 31 17.16 -14.31 8.35
N ALA A 32 17.95 -15.05 7.55
CA ALA A 32 19.39 -15.16 7.74
C ALA A 32 20.07 -13.78 7.60
N LYS A 33 20.98 -13.48 8.52
CA LYS A 33 21.69 -12.20 8.55
C LYS A 33 22.71 -12.11 7.42
N LYS A 34 22.71 -11.00 6.69
CA LYS A 34 23.63 -10.66 5.60
C LYS A 34 24.04 -9.20 5.70
N ASP A 35 25.13 -8.82 5.03
CA ASP A 35 25.56 -7.42 5.00
C ASP A 35 24.59 -6.54 4.20
N THR A 36 24.03 -7.10 3.12
CA THR A 36 23.06 -6.43 2.25
C THR A 36 21.95 -7.38 1.82
N TYR A 37 20.80 -6.81 1.48
CA TYR A 37 19.62 -7.53 1.01
C TYR A 37 19.05 -6.85 -0.23
N ASN A 38 18.53 -7.65 -1.16
CA ASN A 38 17.76 -7.15 -2.29
C ASN A 38 16.30 -6.99 -1.89
N VAL A 39 15.81 -5.76 -1.85
CA VAL A 39 14.41 -5.45 -1.55
C VAL A 39 13.70 -5.08 -2.85
N TYR A 40 12.73 -5.89 -3.23
CA TYR A 40 11.86 -5.66 -4.37
C TYR A 40 10.53 -5.12 -3.88
N TYR A 41 10.15 -3.94 -4.36
CA TYR A 41 8.83 -3.35 -4.19
C TYR A 41 8.07 -3.47 -5.49
N SER A 42 6.80 -3.86 -5.43
CA SER A 42 5.90 -3.74 -6.58
C SER A 42 4.51 -3.35 -6.15
N THR A 43 3.85 -2.63 -7.06
CA THR A 43 2.44 -2.33 -6.96
C THR A 43 1.80 -2.36 -8.33
N ILE A 44 0.54 -2.78 -8.38
CA ILE A 44 -0.28 -2.78 -9.59
C ILE A 44 -1.59 -2.05 -9.28
N THR A 45 -1.93 -1.09 -10.12
CA THR A 45 -3.24 -0.43 -10.14
C THR A 45 -3.82 -0.48 -11.55
N PRO A 46 -5.15 -0.28 -11.72
CA PRO A 46 -5.73 -0.23 -13.06
C PRO A 46 -5.08 0.86 -13.92
N ASN A 47 -4.99 0.64 -15.23
CA ASN A 47 -4.42 1.62 -16.16
C ASN A 47 -5.16 2.97 -16.06
N GLY A 48 -4.40 4.07 -16.06
CA GLY A 48 -4.95 5.43 -15.92
C GLY A 48 -5.32 5.81 -14.49
N VAL A 49 -5.16 4.91 -13.51
CA VAL A 49 -5.35 5.25 -12.09
C VAL A 49 -4.06 5.78 -11.49
N LYS A 50 -4.09 7.05 -11.09
CA LYS A 50 -3.00 7.71 -10.39
C LYS A 50 -2.72 7.03 -9.04
N ALA A 51 -1.45 6.76 -8.81
CA ALA A 51 -0.96 6.27 -7.53
C ALA A 51 0.32 7.00 -7.13
N LYS A 52 0.52 7.09 -5.82
CA LYS A 52 1.69 7.68 -5.20
C LYS A 52 2.37 6.60 -4.37
N VAL A 53 3.63 6.33 -4.68
CA VAL A 53 4.43 5.32 -3.98
C VAL A 53 5.50 6.03 -3.18
N SER A 54 5.78 5.53 -1.98
CA SER A 54 6.94 5.93 -1.20
C SER A 54 7.67 4.68 -0.72
N TYR A 55 8.99 4.65 -0.94
CA TYR A 55 9.85 3.50 -0.67
C TYR A 55 11.20 3.97 -0.15
N VAL A 56 11.92 3.09 0.55
CA VAL A 56 13.29 3.35 1.00
C VAL A 56 14.27 3.04 -0.14
N ASP A 57 15.07 4.03 -0.53
CA ASP A 57 16.08 3.94 -1.58
C ASP A 57 17.40 3.32 -1.10
N LYS A 58 18.35 3.14 -2.02
CA LYS A 58 19.68 2.58 -1.76
C LYS A 58 20.48 3.29 -0.65
N ASP A 59 20.19 4.57 -0.39
CA ASP A 59 20.88 5.38 0.63
C ASP A 59 20.13 5.33 1.97
N GLY A 60 19.09 4.48 2.09
CA GLY A 60 18.29 4.32 3.28
C GLY A 60 17.28 5.46 3.49
N LYS A 61 16.98 6.25 2.46
CA LYS A 61 16.09 7.42 2.55
C LYS A 61 14.73 7.15 1.91
N ASP A 62 13.69 7.76 2.47
CA ASP A 62 12.35 7.74 1.87
C ASP A 62 12.36 8.55 0.56
N HIS A 63 12.00 7.90 -0.54
CA HIS A 63 11.74 8.53 -1.83
C HIS A 63 10.24 8.46 -2.15
N GLU A 64 9.73 9.38 -2.97
CA GLU A 64 8.32 9.40 -3.42
C GLU A 64 8.25 9.52 -4.95
N GLU A 65 7.42 8.69 -5.58
CA GLU A 65 7.15 8.72 -7.01
C GLU A 65 5.63 8.71 -7.26
N LYS A 66 5.21 9.27 -8.39
CA LYS A 66 3.82 9.20 -8.88
C LYS A 66 3.82 8.47 -10.22
N PHE A 67 2.80 7.65 -10.46
CA PHE A 67 2.63 6.95 -11.73
C PHE A 67 1.14 6.84 -12.12
N ASP A 68 0.86 6.73 -13.42
CA ASP A 68 -0.48 6.74 -14.01
C ASP A 68 -0.99 5.32 -14.32
N GLY A 69 -0.99 4.46 -13.30
CA GLY A 69 -1.56 3.12 -13.39
C GLY A 69 -0.65 2.07 -14.02
N GLY A 70 -1.14 0.83 -14.07
CA GLY A 70 -0.35 -0.31 -14.52
C GLY A 70 0.56 -0.85 -13.42
N ARG A 71 1.68 -1.47 -13.82
CA ARG A 71 2.66 -2.03 -12.90
C ARG A 71 3.77 -1.02 -12.63
N TRP A 72 4.06 -0.79 -11.36
CA TRP A 72 5.25 -0.11 -10.89
C TRP A 72 6.11 -1.10 -10.09
N GLU A 73 7.42 -1.04 -10.30
CA GLU A 73 8.37 -1.91 -9.61
C GLU A 73 9.70 -1.22 -9.35
N LYS A 74 10.34 -1.60 -8.25
CA LYS A 74 11.66 -1.10 -7.87
C LYS A 74 12.44 -2.17 -7.14
N LEU A 75 13.68 -2.37 -7.57
CA LEU A 75 14.65 -3.21 -6.87
C LEU A 75 15.73 -2.32 -6.28
N VAL A 76 15.97 -2.46 -4.98
CA VAL A 76 17.02 -1.72 -4.27
C VAL A 76 17.85 -2.68 -3.42
N GLN A 77 19.15 -2.40 -3.29
CA GLN A 77 20.02 -3.11 -2.37
C GLN A 77 20.16 -2.26 -1.10
N LEU A 78 19.83 -2.83 0.05
CA LEU A 78 19.85 -2.14 1.34
C LEU A 78 20.79 -2.85 2.32
N PRO A 79 21.52 -2.10 3.17
CA PRO A 79 22.34 -2.70 4.20
C PRO A 79 21.49 -3.33 5.32
N SER A 80 22.09 -4.26 6.07
CA SER A 80 21.51 -4.77 7.31
C SER A 80 21.05 -3.67 8.26
N LYS A 81 20.10 -4.00 9.14
CA LYS A 81 19.51 -3.09 10.14
C LYS A 81 18.72 -1.90 9.59
N THR A 82 18.64 -1.73 8.26
CA THR A 82 17.83 -0.67 7.64
C THR A 82 16.36 -0.85 8.01
N ALA A 83 15.74 0.23 8.47
CA ALA A 83 14.30 0.31 8.62
C ALA A 83 13.67 0.58 7.25
N VAL A 84 12.82 -0.33 6.80
CA VAL A 84 12.17 -0.26 5.49
C VAL A 84 10.71 0.09 5.67
N ILE A 85 10.23 1.05 4.87
CA ILE A 85 8.82 1.35 4.75
C ILE A 85 8.42 1.45 3.28
N PHE A 86 7.31 0.79 2.93
CA PHE A 86 6.69 0.89 1.62
C PHE A 86 5.25 1.38 1.78
N LYS A 87 4.91 2.44 1.03
CA LYS A 87 3.63 3.12 1.10
C LYS A 87 3.06 3.23 -0.31
N VAL A 88 1.78 2.94 -0.49
CA VAL A 88 1.05 3.21 -1.73
C VAL A 88 -0.26 3.90 -1.40
N ASP A 89 -0.52 5.02 -2.05
CA ASP A 89 -1.79 5.75 -1.99
C ASP A 89 -2.42 5.81 -3.37
N THR A 90 -3.68 5.43 -3.49
CA THR A 90 -4.40 5.51 -4.74
C THR A 90 -5.89 5.73 -4.54
N LYS A 91 -6.52 6.37 -5.53
CA LYS A 91 -7.97 6.51 -5.61
C LYS A 91 -8.50 5.63 -6.72
N LEU A 92 -9.11 4.52 -6.35
CA LEU A 92 -9.67 3.56 -7.29
C LEU A 92 -11.05 4.04 -7.78
N PRO A 93 -11.38 3.88 -9.08
CA PRO A 93 -12.58 4.46 -9.68
C PRO A 93 -13.88 3.77 -9.24
N LYS A 94 -13.82 2.47 -8.92
CA LYS A 94 -14.99 1.67 -8.52
C LYS A 94 -14.58 0.63 -7.47
N THR A 95 -15.55 0.16 -6.71
CA THR A 95 -15.37 -0.96 -5.76
C THR A 95 -15.77 -2.26 -6.46
N THR A 96 -14.99 -2.67 -7.46
CA THR A 96 -15.19 -3.90 -8.24
C THR A 96 -13.95 -4.78 -8.17
N PRO A 97 -14.06 -6.10 -8.43
CA PRO A 97 -12.89 -6.99 -8.47
C PRO A 97 -11.83 -6.61 -9.50
N ASN A 98 -12.16 -5.82 -10.53
CA ASN A 98 -11.19 -5.35 -11.53
C ASN A 98 -10.54 -4.01 -11.13
N SER A 99 -10.96 -3.43 -10.01
CA SER A 99 -10.50 -2.15 -9.50
C SER A 99 -9.88 -2.38 -8.13
N GLN A 100 -8.61 -2.81 -8.16
CA GLN A 100 -7.86 -3.22 -6.98
C GLN A 100 -6.47 -2.59 -6.97
N LEU A 101 -5.93 -2.41 -5.78
CA LEU A 101 -4.52 -2.18 -5.52
C LEU A 101 -3.90 -3.53 -5.14
N ILE A 102 -2.90 -3.98 -5.88
CA ILE A 102 -2.10 -5.16 -5.55
C ILE A 102 -0.71 -4.68 -5.15
N THR A 103 -0.22 -5.06 -3.97
CA THR A 103 1.12 -4.72 -3.51
C THR A 103 1.90 -5.98 -3.14
N ASN A 104 3.18 -6.00 -3.46
CA ASN A 104 4.06 -7.10 -3.10
C ASN A 104 5.46 -6.57 -2.73
N ILE A 105 6.02 -7.10 -1.65
CA ILE A 105 7.38 -6.83 -1.19
C ILE A 105 8.12 -8.15 -1.04
N LYS A 106 9.31 -8.26 -1.64
CA LYS A 106 10.21 -9.40 -1.45
C LYS A 106 11.55 -8.94 -0.90
N VAL A 107 12.15 -9.78 -0.07
CA VAL A 107 13.53 -9.63 0.40
C VAL A 107 14.28 -10.89 -0.03
N ASP A 108 15.31 -10.74 -0.87
CA ASP A 108 16.05 -11.86 -1.48
C ASP A 108 15.13 -12.96 -2.05
N ASN A 109 14.12 -12.54 -2.82
CA ASN A 109 13.06 -13.36 -3.42
C ASN A 109 12.03 -13.98 -2.46
N ALA A 110 12.21 -13.89 -1.13
CA ALA A 110 11.19 -14.32 -0.18
C ALA A 110 10.10 -13.25 -0.03
N VAL A 111 8.83 -13.64 -0.19
CA VAL A 111 7.70 -12.72 -0.03
C VAL A 111 7.55 -12.34 1.45
N VAL A 112 7.63 -11.04 1.73
CA VAL A 112 7.47 -10.47 3.07
C VAL A 112 6.08 -9.87 3.25
N SER A 113 5.50 -9.31 2.18
CA SER A 113 4.13 -8.81 2.17
C SER A 113 3.53 -8.99 0.79
N GLU A 114 2.28 -9.42 0.75
CA GLU A 114 1.46 -9.45 -0.45
C GLU A 114 0.03 -9.11 -0.04
N GLN A 115 -0.56 -8.09 -0.66
CA GLN A 115 -1.91 -7.64 -0.35
C GLN A 115 -2.68 -7.30 -1.62
N ILE A 116 -3.98 -7.59 -1.59
CA ILE A 116 -4.95 -7.18 -2.60
C ILE A 116 -6.02 -6.38 -1.87
N GLN A 117 -6.21 -5.12 -2.26
CA GLN A 117 -7.10 -4.20 -1.59
C GLN A 117 -8.07 -3.57 -2.60
N THR A 118 -9.33 -3.45 -2.21
CA THR A 118 -10.38 -2.76 -2.97
C THR A 118 -10.98 -1.65 -2.12
N GLY A 119 -11.39 -0.54 -2.72
CA GLY A 119 -11.96 0.61 -2.01
C GLY A 119 -12.09 1.78 -2.99
N LYS A 120 -12.47 2.97 -2.52
CA LYS A 120 -12.36 4.21 -3.34
C LYS A 120 -11.08 4.97 -3.04
N ASP A 121 -10.72 5.09 -1.77
CA ASP A 121 -9.45 5.65 -1.31
C ASP A 121 -8.68 4.54 -0.58
N VAL A 122 -7.59 4.07 -1.18
CA VAL A 122 -6.84 2.92 -0.70
C VAL A 122 -5.45 3.34 -0.30
N LYS A 123 -5.09 3.03 0.94
CA LYS A 123 -3.75 3.24 1.49
C LYS A 123 -3.14 1.93 1.93
N TYR A 124 -1.97 1.64 1.42
CA TYR A 124 -1.11 0.55 1.84
C TYR A 124 0.08 1.12 2.60
N ARG A 125 0.37 0.60 3.79
CA ARG A 125 1.54 0.94 4.61
C ARG A 125 2.12 -0.34 5.17
N PHE A 126 3.36 -0.64 4.84
CA PHE A 126 4.06 -1.80 5.39
C PHE A 126 5.47 -1.42 5.78
N ALA A 127 5.82 -1.72 7.03
CA ALA A 127 7.13 -1.46 7.59
C ALA A 127 7.76 -2.73 8.15
N PHE A 128 9.09 -2.80 8.10
CA PHE A 128 9.89 -3.85 8.71
C PHE A 128 11.32 -3.35 8.92
N LYS A 129 12.14 -4.15 9.60
CA LYS A 129 13.57 -3.91 9.76
C LYS A 129 14.35 -5.11 9.23
N LEU A 130 15.40 -4.87 8.45
CA LEU A 130 16.30 -5.92 8.01
C LEU A 130 17.16 -6.41 9.20
N PRO A 131 17.44 -7.71 9.32
CA PRO A 131 18.34 -8.24 10.36
C PRO A 131 19.79 -7.77 10.18
#